data_AF-A0A4R0YA67-F1
#
_entry.id   AF-A0A4R0YA67-F1
#
_cell.length_a   1.000
_cell.length_b   1.000
_cell.length_c   1.000
_cell.angle_alpha   90.00
_cell.angle_beta   90.00
_cell.angle_gamma   90.00
#
_symmetry.space_group_name_H-M   'P 1'
#
loop_
_entity.id
_entity.type
_entity.pdbx_description
1 polymer ?
#
loop_
_entity_poly.entity_id
_entity_poly.type
_entity_poly.pdbx_seq_one_letter_code
_entity_poly.pdbx_strand_id
1 'polypeptide(L)'
;MRRLAFGAALAVCLPGAAPAQEPAATYCGGSLVAERFETQVGPPPRGLVTYSVVLRNGLDQDRSFVLVVTATLFQRPSSAPRTIPAGGTTTVELGYQAWQSGVAPLRGDRLAQVTRISCR
;
A
#
# COMPACT_ATOMS: atom_id res chain seq x y z
N MET A 1 38.03 -6.13 -53.21
CA MET A 1 36.55 -6.21 -53.20
C MET A 1 36.11 -7.09 -52.04
N ARG A 2 35.00 -6.69 -51.39
CA ARG A 2 34.13 -7.43 -50.45
C ARG A 2 34.62 -7.72 -49.00
N ARG A 3 34.03 -6.92 -48.11
CA ARG A 3 33.83 -7.08 -46.65
C ARG A 3 32.90 -8.28 -46.36
N LEU A 4 33.15 -9.01 -45.28
CA LEU A 4 32.17 -9.83 -44.53
C LEU A 4 32.49 -9.63 -43.05
N ALA A 5 31.87 -8.65 -42.38
CA ALA A 5 30.54 -8.68 -41.77
C ALA A 5 30.57 -9.32 -40.36
N PHE A 6 30.60 -8.43 -39.38
CA PHE A 6 30.28 -8.62 -37.97
C PHE A 6 28.92 -9.29 -37.78
N GLY A 7 28.82 -10.14 -36.76
CA GLY A 7 27.55 -10.69 -36.29
C GLY A 7 27.64 -11.10 -34.82
N ALA A 8 27.94 -10.14 -33.93
CA ALA A 8 27.78 -10.34 -32.49
C ALA A 8 26.30 -10.21 -32.14
N ALA A 9 25.64 -11.33 -31.86
CA ALA A 9 24.29 -11.36 -31.33
C ALA A 9 24.30 -10.86 -29.87
N LEU A 10 23.94 -9.60 -29.67
CA LEU A 10 23.63 -9.03 -28.36
C LEU A 10 22.26 -9.56 -27.92
N ALA A 11 22.27 -10.51 -26.99
CA ALA A 11 21.10 -10.90 -26.23
C ALA A 11 20.68 -9.72 -25.33
N VAL A 12 19.59 -9.04 -25.70
CA VAL A 12 18.97 -8.00 -24.88
C VAL A 12 18.23 -8.69 -23.74
N CYS A 13 18.83 -8.72 -22.55
CA CYS A 13 18.12 -8.99 -21.31
C CYS A 13 17.15 -7.82 -21.07
N LEU A 14 15.85 -8.04 -21.29
CA LEU A 14 14.80 -7.15 -20.81
C LEU A 14 14.72 -7.31 -19.28
N PRO A 15 15.02 -6.28 -18.47
CA PRO A 15 14.71 -6.33 -17.06
C PRO A 15 13.18 -6.35 -16.94
N GLY A 16 12.64 -7.41 -16.36
CA GLY A 16 11.24 -7.47 -15.97
C GLY A 16 10.93 -6.25 -15.11
N ALA A 17 9.99 -5.43 -15.57
CA ALA A 17 9.49 -4.30 -14.81
C ALA A 17 8.93 -4.86 -13.48
N ALA A 18 9.65 -4.64 -12.39
CA ALA A 18 9.11 -4.83 -11.06
C ALA A 18 7.80 -4.02 -10.98
N PRO A 19 6.73 -4.57 -10.36
CA PRO A 19 5.51 -3.80 -10.17
C PRO A 19 5.92 -2.49 -9.49
N ALA A 20 5.55 -1.36 -10.09
CA ALA A 20 5.81 -0.05 -9.53
C ALA A 20 5.27 -0.05 -8.10
N GLN A 21 6.17 -0.16 -7.13
CA GLN A 21 5.81 -0.12 -5.72
C GLN A 21 5.27 1.29 -5.49
N GLU A 22 3.97 1.37 -5.27
CA GLU A 22 3.25 2.60 -4.98
C GLU A 22 3.95 3.29 -3.79
N PRO A 23 4.15 4.62 -3.84
CA PRO A 23 5.11 5.28 -2.96
C PRO A 23 4.76 5.02 -1.49
N ALA A 24 5.74 4.51 -0.76
CA ALA A 24 5.62 4.28 0.66
C ALA A 24 5.36 5.63 1.36
N ALA A 25 4.25 5.73 2.10
CA ALA A 25 3.95 6.93 2.89
C ALA A 25 4.62 6.81 4.26
N THR A 26 5.42 7.80 4.63
CA THR A 26 6.10 7.82 5.95
C THR A 26 5.33 8.67 6.94
N TYR A 27 5.23 8.19 8.18
CA TYR A 27 4.53 8.84 9.28
C TYR A 27 5.46 9.05 10.47
N CYS A 28 5.13 10.04 11.30
CA CYS A 28 5.80 10.28 12.58
C CYS A 28 7.32 10.50 12.46
N GLY A 29 7.75 11.31 11.49
CA GLY A 29 9.16 11.56 11.23
C GLY A 29 9.92 10.38 10.65
N GLY A 30 9.22 9.41 10.05
CA GLY A 30 9.81 8.23 9.41
C GLY A 30 9.85 6.98 10.30
N SER A 31 9.42 7.06 11.57
CA SER A 31 9.40 5.89 12.46
C SER A 31 8.40 4.81 12.04
N LEU A 32 7.28 5.23 11.42
CA LEU A 32 6.31 4.31 10.84
C LEU A 32 6.27 4.51 9.33
N VAL A 33 6.30 3.41 8.59
CA VAL A 33 6.25 3.42 7.12
C VAL A 33 5.04 2.61 6.67
N ALA A 34 4.13 3.22 5.91
CA ALA A 34 3.15 2.47 5.13
C ALA A 34 3.86 1.91 3.92
N GLU A 35 4.21 0.63 3.98
CA GLU A 35 4.92 -0.07 2.90
C GLU A 35 4.05 -0.19 1.66
N ARG A 36 2.75 -0.39 1.85
CA ARG A 36 1.76 -0.40 0.77
C ARG A 36 0.35 -0.21 1.31
N PHE A 37 -0.50 0.34 0.44
CA PHE A 37 -1.94 0.37 0.59
C PHE A 37 -2.54 -0.68 -0.32
N GLU A 38 -3.34 -1.59 0.22
CA GLU A 38 -3.95 -2.66 -0.55
C GLU A 38 -5.43 -2.37 -0.79
N THR A 39 -5.89 -2.82 -1.96
CA THR A 39 -7.29 -2.75 -2.35
C THR A 39 -7.66 -4.11 -2.92
N GLN A 40 -8.55 -4.82 -2.23
CA GLN A 40 -9.01 -6.12 -2.69
C GLN A 40 -10.47 -5.99 -3.13
N VAL A 41 -10.74 -6.47 -4.34
CA VAL A 41 -12.07 -6.38 -4.97
C VAL A 41 -12.69 -7.77 -4.95
N GLY A 42 -13.78 -7.91 -4.21
CA GLY A 42 -14.57 -9.14 -4.15
C GLY A 42 -15.35 -9.40 -5.45
N PRO A 43 -15.78 -10.66 -5.67
CA PRO A 43 -16.43 -11.06 -6.91
C PRO A 43 -17.81 -10.39 -7.10
N PRO A 44 -18.20 -10.07 -8.35
CA PRO A 44 -19.52 -9.51 -8.69
C PRO A 44 -20.66 -10.53 -8.46
N PRO A 45 -21.95 -10.10 -8.36
CA PRO A 45 -22.51 -8.77 -8.63
C PRO A 45 -22.61 -7.84 -7.40
N ARG A 46 -22.31 -8.35 -6.20
CA ARG A 46 -22.30 -7.60 -4.93
C ARG A 46 -20.91 -7.67 -4.30
N GLY A 47 -19.89 -7.38 -5.10
CA GLY A 47 -18.50 -7.39 -4.63
C GLY A 47 -18.32 -6.38 -3.50
N LEU A 48 -17.54 -6.75 -2.50
CA LEU A 48 -17.05 -5.81 -1.50
C LEU A 48 -15.65 -5.38 -1.89
N VAL A 49 -15.34 -4.10 -1.69
CA VAL A 49 -13.97 -3.61 -1.80
C VAL A 49 -13.44 -3.40 -0.40
N THR A 50 -12.45 -4.19 -0.01
CA THR A 50 -11.75 -4.03 1.26
C THR A 50 -10.46 -3.24 1.05
N TYR A 51 -10.15 -2.41 2.03
CA TYR A 51 -8.98 -1.55 2.03
C TYR A 51 -8.13 -1.83 3.26
N SER A 52 -6.82 -1.96 3.07
CA SER A 52 -5.89 -2.15 4.17
C SER A 52 -4.60 -1.35 3.92
N VAL A 53 -3.83 -1.16 4.98
CA VAL A 53 -2.48 -0.61 4.92
C VAL A 53 -1.52 -1.56 5.65
N VAL A 54 -0.38 -1.83 5.03
CA VAL A 54 0.73 -2.55 5.65
C VAL A 54 1.67 -1.52 6.25
N LEU A 55 1.79 -1.51 7.57
CA LEU A 55 2.63 -0.60 8.34
C LEU A 55 3.83 -1.35 8.89
N ARG A 56 5.03 -0.80 8.71
CA ARG A 56 6.25 -1.25 9.35
C ARG A 56 6.75 -0.23 10.36
N ASN A 57 7.16 -0.71 11.52
CA ASN A 57 7.91 0.05 12.49
C ASN A 57 9.40 0.00 12.15
N GLY A 58 10.00 1.15 11.86
CA GLY A 58 11.41 1.28 11.54
C GLY A 58 12.31 1.45 12.76
N LEU A 59 11.76 1.44 13.97
CA LEU A 59 12.52 1.62 15.22
C LEU A 59 12.81 0.28 15.90
N ASP A 60 13.89 0.26 16.70
CA ASP A 60 14.26 -0.85 17.59
C ASP A 60 13.48 -0.85 18.92
N GLN A 61 12.34 -0.16 18.96
CA GLN A 61 11.44 -0.11 20.11
C GLN A 61 9.98 -0.16 19.65
N ASP A 62 9.09 -0.61 20.54
CA ASP A 62 7.66 -0.64 20.28
C ASP A 62 7.12 0.76 19.99
N ARG A 63 6.19 0.84 19.04
CA ARG A 63 5.60 2.11 18.61
C ARG A 63 4.08 2.05 18.69
N SER A 64 3.52 2.96 19.49
CA SER A 64 2.09 3.16 19.57
C SER A 64 1.61 4.20 18.56
N PHE A 65 0.50 3.93 17.89
CA PHE A 65 -0.10 4.81 16.91
C PHE A 65 -1.62 4.80 16.97
N VAL A 66 -2.23 5.87 16.49
CA VAL A 66 -3.66 5.97 16.22
C VAL A 66 -3.84 6.18 14.72
N LEU A 67 -4.75 5.42 14.13
CA LEU A 67 -5.08 5.50 12.72
C LEU A 67 -6.51 6.02 12.56
N VAL A 68 -6.70 6.98 11.65
CA VAL A 68 -7.99 7.59 11.34
C VAL A 68 -8.18 7.58 9.83
N VAL A 69 -9.38 7.16 9.39
CA VAL A 69 -9.77 7.15 7.98
C VAL A 69 -10.86 8.19 7.73
N THR A 70 -10.57 9.17 6.88
CA THR A 70 -11.47 10.29 6.58
C THR A 70 -12.48 9.97 5.48
N ALA A 71 -12.20 8.97 4.64
CA ALA A 71 -13.13 8.50 3.63
C ALA A 71 -14.38 7.86 4.26
N THR A 72 -15.52 7.95 3.56
CA THR A 72 -16.77 7.32 3.97
C THR A 72 -16.74 5.83 3.65
N LEU A 73 -16.23 5.03 4.58
CA LEU A 73 -16.17 3.57 4.49
C LEU A 73 -17.00 2.91 5.61
N PHE A 74 -17.47 1.69 5.36
CA PHE A 74 -18.06 0.82 6.38
C PHE A 74 -16.97 0.15 7.22
N GLN A 75 -17.29 -0.13 8.49
CA GLN A 75 -16.37 -0.74 9.48
C GLN A 75 -14.99 -0.09 9.52
N ARG A 76 -14.95 1.24 9.53
CA ARG A 76 -13.68 1.97 9.74
C ARG A 76 -13.04 1.55 11.06
N PRO A 77 -11.70 1.48 11.10
CA PRO A 77 -10.99 1.18 12.33
C PRO A 77 -11.35 2.22 13.40
N SER A 78 -11.53 1.76 14.63
CA SER A 78 -11.70 2.65 15.77
C SER A 78 -10.43 3.47 15.99
N SER A 79 -10.59 4.70 16.49
CA SER A 79 -9.47 5.59 16.85
C SER A 79 -8.71 5.14 18.11
N ALA A 80 -8.74 3.86 18.43
CA ALA A 80 -8.03 3.28 19.57
C ALA A 80 -6.53 3.17 19.26
N PRO A 81 -5.65 3.43 20.24
CA PRO A 81 -4.22 3.19 20.08
C PRO A 81 -3.93 1.71 19.74
N ARG A 82 -2.98 1.51 18.84
CA ARG A 82 -2.44 0.19 18.47
C ARG A 82 -0.92 0.24 18.61
N THR A 83 -0.31 -0.89 18.93
CA THR A 83 1.15 -0.99 19.08
C THR A 83 1.71 -1.91 18.01
N ILE A 84 2.77 -1.46 17.34
CA ILE A 84 3.60 -2.30 16.46
C ILE A 84 4.90 -2.58 17.22
N PRO A 85 5.29 -3.86 17.38
CA PRO A 85 6.56 -4.20 18.01
C PRO A 85 7.78 -3.56 17.33
N ALA A 86 8.91 -3.49 18.03
CA ALA A 86 10.21 -3.13 17.45
C ALA A 86 10.48 -3.88 16.13
N GLY A 87 10.82 -3.14 15.06
CA GLY A 87 11.07 -3.70 13.72
C GLY A 87 9.89 -4.41 13.06
N GLY A 88 8.71 -4.45 13.71
CA GLY A 88 7.58 -5.27 13.30
C GLY A 88 6.78 -4.68 12.12
N THR A 89 6.01 -5.56 11.48
CA THR A 89 5.06 -5.19 10.43
C THR A 89 3.65 -5.64 10.82
N THR A 90 2.64 -4.83 10.52
CA THR A 90 1.23 -5.16 10.76
C THR A 90 0.36 -4.70 9.59
N THR A 91 -0.72 -5.43 9.33
CA THR A 91 -1.74 -5.02 8.37
C THR A 91 -2.94 -4.48 9.13
N VAL A 92 -3.35 -3.26 8.81
CA VAL A 92 -4.52 -2.60 9.41
C VAL A 92 -5.61 -2.47 8.36
N GLU A 93 -6.79 -3.04 8.63
CA GLU A 93 -7.98 -2.75 7.82
C GLU A 93 -8.42 -1.30 8.01
N LEU A 94 -8.66 -0.63 6.88
CA LEU A 94 -9.14 0.75 6.79
C LEU A 94 -10.68 0.81 6.66
N GLY A 95 -11.30 -0.33 6.37
CA GLY A 95 -12.73 -0.49 6.15
C GLY A 95 -13.03 -1.02 4.75
N TYR A 96 -14.31 -1.04 4.39
CA TYR A 96 -14.76 -1.51 3.09
C TYR A 96 -15.88 -0.66 2.50
N GLN A 97 -16.15 -0.85 1.22
CA GLN A 97 -17.33 -0.30 0.54
C GLN A 97 -17.96 -1.31 -0.40
N ALA A 98 -19.25 -1.13 -0.72
CA ALA A 98 -19.87 -1.90 -1.79
C ALA A 98 -19.24 -1.52 -3.13
N TRP A 99 -18.91 -2.52 -3.95
CA TRP A 99 -18.50 -2.30 -5.33
C TRP A 99 -19.68 -1.73 -6.12
N GLN A 100 -19.48 -0.56 -6.72
CA GLN A 100 -20.45 0.07 -7.62
C GLN A 100 -19.85 0.11 -9.02
N SER A 101 -20.55 -0.49 -9.99
CA SER A 101 -20.11 -0.45 -11.38
C SER A 101 -19.96 1.01 -11.86
N GLY A 102 -18.86 1.32 -12.53
CA GLY A 102 -18.54 2.69 -12.97
C GLY A 102 -17.85 3.56 -11.92
N VAL A 103 -17.76 3.13 -10.66
CA VAL A 103 -16.99 3.82 -9.61
C VAL A 103 -15.70 3.05 -9.35
N ALA A 104 -14.56 3.66 -9.67
CA ALA A 104 -13.27 3.08 -9.38
C ALA A 104 -13.01 3.07 -7.85
N PRO A 105 -12.53 1.95 -7.27
CA PRO A 105 -12.05 1.91 -5.90
C PRO A 105 -11.00 2.97 -5.59
N LEU A 106 -10.89 3.32 -4.30
CA LEU A 106 -9.71 4.02 -3.81
C LEU A 106 -8.49 3.10 -3.99
N ARG A 107 -7.37 3.65 -4.45
CA ARG A 107 -6.09 2.93 -4.64
C ARG A 107 -4.94 3.82 -4.18
N GLY A 108 -3.78 3.23 -3.96
CA GLY A 108 -2.80 3.61 -2.95
C GLY A 108 -2.63 5.11 -2.66
N ASP A 109 -2.24 5.99 -3.58
CA ASP A 109 -2.08 7.42 -3.25
C ASP A 109 -3.36 8.06 -2.69
N ARG A 110 -4.54 7.69 -3.23
CA ARG A 110 -5.82 8.18 -2.68
C ARG A 110 -6.12 7.57 -1.32
N LEU A 111 -5.77 6.30 -1.08
CA LEU A 111 -5.89 5.68 0.23
C LEU A 111 -4.96 6.35 1.25
N ALA A 112 -3.73 6.69 0.85
CA ALA A 112 -2.79 7.44 1.67
C ALA A 112 -3.34 8.84 2.02
N GLN A 113 -3.95 9.54 1.06
CA GLN A 113 -4.55 10.86 1.28
C GLN A 113 -5.70 10.85 2.28
N VAL A 114 -6.51 9.78 2.32
CA VAL A 114 -7.64 9.64 3.27
C VAL A 114 -7.26 8.92 4.57
N THR A 115 -6.01 8.49 4.71
CA THR A 115 -5.49 7.86 5.92
C THR A 115 -4.62 8.86 6.69
N ARG A 116 -4.86 8.95 8.01
CA ARG A 116 -4.07 9.78 8.93
C ARG A 116 -3.56 8.89 10.04
N ILE A 117 -2.26 8.99 10.31
CA ILE A 117 -1.60 8.25 11.39
C ILE A 117 -0.88 9.26 12.26
N SER A 118 -1.13 9.18 13.56
CA SER A 118 -0.37 9.90 14.59
C SER A 118 0.27 8.90 15.53
N CYS A 119 1.52 9.15 15.90
CA CYS A 119 2.22 8.32 16.87
C CYS A 119 2.16 8.96 18.25
N ARG A 120 2.25 8.12 19.27
CA ARG A 120 2.46 8.52 20.64
C ARG A 120 3.83 8.04 21.12
#